data_AF-A0A7H0LH66-F1
#
_entry.id   AF-A0A7H0LH66-F1
#
_cell.length_a   1.000
_cell.length_b   1.000
_cell.length_c   1.000
_cell.angle_alpha   90.00
_cell.angle_beta   90.00
_cell.angle_gamma   90.00
#
_symmetry.space_group_name_H-M   'P 1'
#
loop_
_entity.id
_entity.type
_entity.pdbx_description
1 polymer ?
#
loop_
_entity_poly.entity_id
_entity_poly.type
_entity_poly.pdbx_seq_one_letter_code
_entity_poly.pdbx_strand_id
1 'polypeptide(L)'
;MSVLRHFNMFRAVDDLRGFLRQRRPHELGFLLLSVALFGSILVAFTIDSHEERVYRPNIIYVQQWPASRTDAEIRAQQKIDGPIEAKRRADEEAQRKKTQEEFKRLDSKLEKLGI
;
A
#
# COMPACT_ATOMS: atom_id res chain seq x y z
N MET A 1 42.35 17.88 7.41
CA MET A 1 41.15 17.02 7.53
C MET A 1 40.44 17.27 8.87
N SER A 2 39.69 18.37 9.03
CA SER A 2 39.05 18.74 10.32
C SER A 2 37.58 19.16 10.17
N VAL A 3 36.89 18.72 9.11
CA VAL A 3 35.49 19.10 8.90
C VAL A 3 34.55 18.18 9.69
N LEU A 4 34.91 16.89 9.82
CA LEU A 4 34.13 15.86 10.53
C LEU A 4 34.01 16.10 12.05
N ARG A 5 34.91 16.88 12.66
CA ARG A 5 34.86 17.20 14.11
C ARG A 5 33.68 18.13 14.46
N HIS A 6 33.12 18.83 13.46
CA HIS A 6 31.97 19.72 13.63
C HIS A 6 30.63 19.00 13.41
N PHE A 7 30.65 17.80 12.81
CA PHE A 7 29.47 16.96 12.62
C PHE A 7 29.25 16.04 13.83
N ASN A 8 29.11 16.62 15.02
CA ASN A 8 28.71 15.87 16.21
C ASN A 8 27.20 16.02 16.43
N MET A 9 26.44 15.03 15.95
CA MET A 9 24.98 14.99 16.03
C MET A 9 24.45 15.10 17.47
N PHE A 10 25.17 14.51 18.44
CA PHE A 10 24.76 14.57 19.85
C PHE A 10 24.88 15.99 20.41
N ARG A 11 25.95 16.70 20.04
CA ARG A 11 26.14 18.10 20.45
C ARG A 11 25.07 19.03 19.88
N ALA A 12 24.59 18.77 18.67
CA ALA A 12 23.49 19.53 18.06
C ALA A 12 22.17 19.34 18.81
N VAL A 13 21.89 18.12 19.31
CA VAL A 13 20.70 17.85 20.13
C VAL A 13 20.78 18.57 21.48
N ASP A 14 21.94 18.54 22.14
CA ASP A 14 22.13 19.24 23.41
C ASP A 14 22.02 20.76 23.26
N ASP A 15 22.57 21.32 22.18
CA ASP A 15 22.46 22.74 21.85
C ASP A 15 21.01 23.15 21.58
N LEU A 16 20.29 22.37 20.76
CA LEU A 16 18.86 22.57 20.52
C LEU A 16 18.04 22.48 21.81
N ARG A 17 18.31 21.50 22.67
CA ARG A 17 17.63 21.37 23.96
C ARG A 17 17.92 22.56 24.87
N GLY A 18 19.16 23.04 24.90
CA GLY A 18 19.57 24.23 25.63
C GLY A 18 18.86 25.48 25.14
N PHE A 19 18.75 25.64 23.82
CA PHE A 19 18.03 26.74 23.18
C PHE A 19 16.54 26.72 23.51
N LEU A 20 15.87 25.56 23.37
CA LEU A 20 14.43 25.43 23.65
C LEU A 20 14.10 25.69 25.14
N ARG A 21 15.01 25.37 26.06
CA ARG A 21 14.84 25.65 27.50
C ARG A 21 14.83 27.15 27.85
N GLN A 22 15.44 27.99 27.03
CA GLN A 22 15.52 29.44 27.26
C GLN A 22 14.28 30.18 26.72
N ARG A 23 13.43 29.50 25.95
CA ARG A 23 12.27 30.08 25.26
C ARG A 23 11.07 30.23 26.19
N ARG A 24 10.17 31.14 25.84
CA ARG A 24 8.92 31.33 26.58
C ARG A 24 7.97 30.15 26.31
N PRO A 25 7.11 29.78 27.27
CA PRO A 25 6.23 28.61 27.12
C PRO A 25 5.28 28.71 25.92
N HIS A 26 4.82 29.91 25.56
CA HIS A 26 3.96 30.10 24.39
C HIS A 26 4.71 29.90 23.07
N GLU A 27 6.00 30.25 22.98
CA GLU A 27 6.82 30.01 21.78
C GLU A 27 6.95 28.51 21.49
N LEU A 28 7.10 27.69 22.54
CA LEU A 28 7.13 26.23 22.42
C LEU A 28 5.77 25.66 21.98
N GLY A 29 4.67 26.25 22.46
CA GLY A 29 3.33 25.91 22.01
C GLY A 29 3.12 26.17 20.52
N PHE A 30 3.53 27.34 20.02
CA PHE A 30 3.46 27.66 18.58
C PHE A 30 4.40 26.79 17.74
N LEU A 31 5.59 26.45 18.25
CA LEU A 31 6.49 25.51 17.57
C LEU A 31 5.82 24.14 17.40
N LEU A 32 5.25 23.59 18.48
CA LEU A 32 4.54 22.31 18.41
C LEU A 32 3.35 22.37 17.45
N LEU A 33 2.58 23.46 17.47
CA LEU A 33 1.45 23.65 16.57
C LEU A 33 1.90 23.68 15.11
N SER A 34 2.99 24.39 14.81
CA SER A 34 3.54 24.46 13.46
C SER A 34 4.01 23.09 12.95
N VAL A 35 4.72 22.34 13.79
CA VAL A 35 5.18 20.99 13.44
C VAL A 35 4.00 20.05 13.25
N ALA A 36 2.99 20.13 14.11
CA ALA A 36 1.78 19.31 14.01
C ALA A 36 0.99 19.62 12.74
N LEU A 37 0.81 20.91 12.40
CA LEU A 37 0.10 21.33 11.20
C LEU A 37 0.82 20.90 9.92
N PHE A 38 2.14 21.10 9.84
CA PHE A 38 2.90 20.67 8.68
C PHE A 38 2.97 19.14 8.59
N GLY A 39 3.18 18.47 9.72
CA GLY A 39 3.19 17.01 9.80
C GLY A 39 1.86 16.39 9.40
N SER A 40 0.73 16.99 9.78
CA SER A 40 -0.59 16.47 9.40
C SER A 40 -0.83 16.55 7.89
N ILE A 41 -0.34 17.62 7.23
CA ILE A 41 -0.40 17.75 5.77
C ILE A 41 0.40 16.61 5.11
N LEU A 42 1.64 16.37 5.56
CA LEU A 42 2.46 15.27 5.02
C LEU A 42 1.81 13.90 5.23
N VAL A 43 1.25 13.66 6.42
CA VAL A 43 0.54 12.42 6.72
C VAL A 43 -0.69 12.25 5.83
N ALA A 44 -1.47 13.32 5.62
CA ALA A 44 -2.63 13.29 4.73
C ALA A 44 -2.23 12.93 3.30
N PHE A 45 -1.17 13.56 2.76
CA PHE A 45 -0.63 13.19 1.44
C PHE A 45 -0.12 11.74 1.38
N THR A 46 0.49 11.23 2.45
CA THR A 46 1.01 9.87 2.48
C THR A 46 -0.11 8.82 2.53
N ILE A 47 -1.23 9.13 3.20
CA ILE A 47 -2.41 8.28 3.24
C ILE A 47 -3.15 8.33 1.89
N ASP A 48 -3.21 9.52 1.28
CA ASP A 48 -3.94 9.77 0.04
C ASP A 48 -3.12 9.51 -1.23
N SER A 49 -1.85 9.13 -1.12
CA SER A 49 -1.01 8.80 -2.28
C SER A 49 -1.43 7.44 -2.87
N HIS A 50 -2.58 7.41 -3.53
CA HIS A 50 -2.99 6.31 -4.38
C HIS A 50 -2.47 6.60 -5.79
N GLU A 51 -1.42 5.90 -6.21
CA GLU A 51 -1.03 5.91 -7.61
C GLU A 51 -2.12 5.19 -8.42
N GLU A 52 -2.81 5.92 -9.30
CA GLU A 52 -3.68 5.29 -10.30
C GLU A 52 -2.83 4.29 -11.08
N ARG A 53 -3.19 3.00 -10.98
CA ARG A 53 -2.50 1.95 -11.74
C ARG A 53 -2.58 2.33 -13.22
N VAL A 54 -1.42 2.60 -13.83
CA VAL A 54 -1.32 2.86 -15.27
C VAL A 54 -2.16 1.80 -15.98
N TYR A 55 -3.15 2.25 -16.76
CA TYR A 55 -4.05 1.37 -17.48
C TYR A 55 -3.23 0.40 -18.34
N ARG A 56 -3.29 -0.89 -18.02
CA ARG A 56 -2.75 -1.97 -18.85
C ARG A 56 -3.92 -2.65 -19.55
N PRO A 57 -3.96 -2.69 -20.89
CA PRO A 57 -4.97 -3.45 -21.61
C PRO A 57 -4.97 -4.90 -21.11
N ASN A 58 -6.15 -5.43 -20.80
CA ASN A 58 -6.31 -6.84 -20.49
C ASN A 58 -6.29 -7.62 -21.81
N ILE A 59 -5.08 -7.92 -22.30
CA ILE A 59 -4.91 -8.70 -23.53
C ILE A 59 -5.21 -10.16 -23.19
N ILE A 60 -6.45 -10.58 -23.44
CA ILE A 60 -6.88 -11.97 -23.33
C ILE A 60 -6.33 -12.70 -24.56
N TYR A 61 -5.23 -13.43 -24.38
CA TYR A 61 -4.73 -14.33 -25.41
C TYR A 61 -5.61 -15.57 -25.47
N VAL A 62 -6.41 -15.66 -26.52
CA VAL A 62 -7.16 -16.89 -26.81
C VAL A 62 -6.21 -17.87 -27.47
N GLN A 63 -6.07 -19.07 -26.88
CA GLN A 63 -5.29 -20.13 -27.49
C GLN A 63 -5.98 -20.57 -28.80
N GLN A 64 -5.27 -20.44 -29.92
CA GLN A 64 -5.73 -20.96 -31.21
C GLN A 64 -5.32 -22.42 -31.34
N TRP A 65 -6.30 -23.29 -31.56
CA TRP A 65 -6.06 -24.73 -31.70
C TRP A 65 -6.17 -25.15 -33.17
N PRO A 66 -5.19 -25.90 -33.71
CA PRO A 66 -5.28 -26.39 -35.07
C PRO A 66 -6.43 -27.40 -35.20
N ALA A 67 -7.17 -27.34 -36.30
CA ALA A 67 -8.27 -28.28 -36.57
C ALA A 67 -7.80 -29.73 -36.76
N SER A 68 -6.51 -29.93 -37.03
CA SER A 68 -5.87 -31.25 -37.20
C SER A 68 -5.43 -31.92 -35.89
N ARG A 69 -5.72 -31.31 -34.73
CA ARG A 69 -5.31 -31.83 -33.42
C ARG A 69 -5.96 -33.18 -33.13
N THR A 70 -5.20 -34.10 -32.55
CA THR A 70 -5.68 -35.42 -32.13
C THR A 70 -6.20 -35.43 -30.69
N ASP A 71 -7.13 -36.33 -30.40
CA ASP A 71 -7.66 -36.56 -29.04
C ASP A 71 -6.59 -36.84 -27.98
N ALA A 72 -5.49 -37.49 -28.38
CA ALA A 72 -4.37 -37.77 -27.49
C ALA A 72 -3.68 -36.47 -27.04
N GLU A 73 -3.46 -35.53 -27.96
CA GLU A 73 -2.88 -34.22 -27.69
C GLU A 73 -3.82 -33.34 -26.85
N ILE A 74 -5.14 -33.47 -27.03
CA ILE A 74 -6.15 -32.78 -26.21
C ILE A 74 -6.04 -33.25 -24.75
N ARG A 75 -6.05 -34.57 -24.52
CA ARG A 75 -5.98 -35.13 -23.17
C ARG A 75 -4.66 -34.83 -22.48
N ALA A 76 -3.55 -34.86 -23.21
CA ALA A 76 -2.24 -34.50 -22.69
C ALA A 76 -2.21 -33.04 -22.22
N GLN A 77 -2.76 -32.12 -23.03
CA GLN A 77 -2.81 -30.70 -22.67
C GLN A 77 -3.76 -30.43 -21.49
N GLN A 78 -4.94 -31.06 -21.46
CA GLN A 78 -5.89 -30.89 -20.35
C GLN A 78 -5.30 -31.32 -19.00
N LYS A 79 -4.42 -32.32 -18.98
CA LYS A 79 -3.71 -32.75 -17.77
C LYS A 79 -2.74 -31.67 -17.25
N ILE A 80 -2.19 -30.85 -18.15
CA ILE A 80 -1.29 -29.75 -17.83
C ILE A 80 -2.09 -28.50 -17.44
N ASP A 81 -3.12 -28.14 -18.21
CA ASP A 81 -3.90 -26.92 -18.02
C ASP A 81 -4.84 -27.03 -16.82
N GLY A 82 -5.40 -28.21 -16.55
CA GLY A 82 -6.33 -28.48 -15.44
C GLY A 82 -5.87 -27.93 -14.08
N PRO A 83 -4.67 -28.30 -13.58
CA PRO A 83 -4.17 -27.79 -12.30
C PRO A 83 -3.87 -26.28 -12.32
N ILE A 84 -3.40 -25.74 -13.45
CA ILE A 84 -3.10 -24.31 -13.61
C ILE A 84 -4.39 -23.49 -13.49
N GLU A 85 -5.42 -23.92 -14.21
CA GLU A 85 -6.75 -23.30 -14.21
C GLU A 85 -7.48 -23.46 -12.88
N ALA A 86 -7.32 -24.61 -12.21
CA ALA A 86 -7.85 -24.81 -10.85
C ALA A 86 -7.22 -23.84 -9.85
N LYS A 87 -5.89 -23.66 -9.90
CA LYS A 87 -5.18 -22.71 -9.03
C LYS A 87 -5.61 -21.27 -9.29
N ARG A 88 -5.66 -20.85 -10.57
CA ARG A 88 -6.11 -19.51 -10.95
C ARG A 88 -7.52 -19.21 -10.42
N ARG A 89 -8.46 -20.14 -10.61
CA ARG A 89 -9.84 -19.98 -10.12
C ARG A 89 -9.90 -19.91 -8.59
N ALA A 90 -9.12 -20.72 -7.89
CA ALA A 90 -9.05 -20.68 -6.42
C ALA A 90 -8.48 -19.34 -5.91
N ASP A 91 -7.43 -18.82 -6.55
CA ASP A 91 -6.85 -17.53 -6.20
C ASP A 91 -7.85 -16.39 -6.42
N GLU A 92 -8.56 -16.38 -7.56
CA GLU A 92 -9.60 -15.38 -7.83
C GLU A 92 -10.78 -15.48 -6.86
N GLU A 93 -11.22 -16.69 -6.51
CA GLU A 93 -12.30 -16.88 -5.52
C GLU A 93 -11.87 -16.43 -4.13
N ALA A 94 -10.63 -16.70 -3.73
CA ALA A 94 -10.08 -16.24 -2.46
C ALA A 94 -10.02 -14.70 -2.41
N GLN A 95 -9.62 -14.03 -3.49
CA GLN A 95 -9.64 -12.57 -3.57
C GLN A 95 -11.07 -12.04 -3.49
N ARG A 96 -12.00 -12.62 -4.25
CA ARG A 96 -13.42 -12.24 -4.21
C ARG A 96 -14.01 -12.38 -2.80
N LYS A 97 -13.71 -13.48 -2.10
CA LYS A 97 -14.15 -13.70 -0.71
C LYS A 97 -13.57 -12.67 0.24
N LYS A 98 -12.27 -12.37 0.16
CA LYS A 98 -11.63 -11.32 0.99
C LYS A 98 -12.29 -9.97 0.80
N THR A 99 -12.48 -9.56 -0.46
CA THR A 99 -13.16 -8.30 -0.78
C THR A 99 -14.59 -8.28 -0.25
N GLN A 100 -15.35 -9.37 -0.41
CA GLN A 100 -16.70 -9.48 0.15
C GLN A 100 -16.71 -9.38 1.69
N GLU A 101 -15.75 -10.02 2.36
CA GLU A 101 -15.62 -9.95 3.82
C GLU A 101 -15.25 -8.55 4.31
N GLU A 102 -14.35 -7.86 3.61
CA GLU A 102 -13.99 -6.46 3.88
C GLU A 102 -15.21 -5.54 3.76
N PHE A 103 -15.98 -5.68 2.69
CA PHE A 103 -17.22 -4.93 2.50
C PHE A 103 -18.27 -5.24 3.57
N LYS A 104 -18.47 -6.52 3.93
CA LYS A 104 -19.37 -6.90 5.03
C LYS A 104 -18.94 -6.30 6.36
N ARG A 105 -17.64 -6.29 6.67
CA ARG A 105 -17.13 -5.67 7.91
C ARG A 105 -17.33 -4.16 7.91
N LEU A 106 -17.19 -3.51 6.77
CA LEU A 106 -17.43 -2.08 6.62
C LEU A 106 -18.92 -1.77 6.81
N ASP A 107 -19.78 -2.50 6.12
CA ASP A 107 -21.25 -2.41 6.22
C ASP A 107 -21.72 -2.55 7.67
N SER A 108 -21.27 -3.59 8.38
CA SER A 108 -21.61 -3.76 9.81
C SER A 108 -21.07 -2.66 10.72
N LYS A 109 -20.02 -1.91 10.33
CA LYS A 109 -19.54 -0.75 11.09
C LYS A 109 -20.41 0.48 10.82
N LEU A 110 -20.82 0.67 9.57
CA LEU A 110 -21.71 1.75 9.15
C LEU A 110 -23.09 1.60 9.81
N GLU A 111 -23.66 0.40 9.77
CA GLU A 111 -24.94 0.08 10.44
C GLU A 111 -24.91 0.39 11.95
N LYS A 112 -23.80 0.06 12.63
CA LYS A 112 -23.60 0.40 14.05
C LYS A 112 -23.51 1.91 14.31
N LEU A 113 -23.05 2.67 13.33
CA LEU A 113 -22.97 4.14 13.38
C LEU A 113 -24.29 4.80 12.94
N GLY A 114 -25.27 4.03 12.47
CA GLY A 114 -26.59 4.52 12.07
C GLY A 114 -26.64 5.21 10.71
N ILE A 115 -25.67 4.91 9.83
CA ILE A 115 -25.54 5.43 8.45
C ILE A 115 -25.27 4.30 7.47
#